data_AF-A0A527ZLM1-F1
#
_entry.id   AF-A0A527ZLM1-F1
#
_cell.length_a   1.000
_cell.length_b   1.000
_cell.length_c   1.000
_cell.angle_alpha   90.00
_cell.angle_beta   90.00
_cell.angle_gamma   90.00
#
_symmetry.space_group_name_H-M   'P 1'
#
loop_
_entity.id
_entity.type
_entity.pdbx_description
1 polymer ?
#
loop_
_entity_poly.entity_id
_entity_poly.type
_entity_poly.pdbx_seq_one_letter_code
_entity_poly.pdbx_strand_id
1 'polypeptide(L)'
;ITENETEWPHKLGMDAVMTMRIDLPGELPEPMNPAAAGDFLEKKDGYEITEADRQIMIAGHMPLIGEFLLDREGVVRWSFTEAEEEGQNVCRAPNLEELMSAASQVAH
;
A
#
# COMPACT_ATOMS: atom_id res chain seq x y z
N ILE A 1 25.04 4.63 -6.36
CA ILE A 1 24.59 3.38 -7.01
C ILE A 1 24.24 2.41 -5.88
N THR A 2 23.08 2.61 -5.26
CA THR A 2 22.54 1.76 -4.18
C THR A 2 21.04 1.52 -4.41
N GLU A 3 20.51 1.91 -5.58
CA GLU A 3 19.08 1.92 -5.91
C GLU A 3 18.44 0.52 -5.93
N ASN A 4 19.24 -0.51 -6.17
CA ASN A 4 18.80 -1.91 -6.19
C ASN A 4 19.13 -2.66 -4.89
N GLU A 5 19.71 -1.99 -3.89
CA GLU A 5 19.96 -2.64 -2.60
C GLU A 5 18.67 -2.65 -1.77
N THR A 6 18.27 -3.84 -1.34
CA THR A 6 17.18 -4.02 -0.38
C THR A 6 17.75 -4.17 1.03
N GLU A 7 17.22 -3.38 1.96
CA GLU A 7 17.51 -3.42 3.40
C GLU A 7 16.17 -3.36 4.15
N TRP A 8 15.53 -4.52 4.31
CA TRP A 8 14.22 -4.61 4.93
C TRP A 8 14.24 -4.22 6.43
N PRO A 9 13.25 -3.48 6.96
CA PRO A 9 12.08 -2.88 6.28
C PRO A 9 12.32 -1.43 5.81
N HIS A 10 13.55 -0.93 5.87
CA HIS A 10 13.86 0.49 5.67
C HIS A 10 14.05 0.88 4.20
N LYS A 11 14.37 -0.09 3.34
CA LYS A 11 14.67 0.14 1.93
C LYS A 11 14.32 -1.07 1.09
N LEU A 12 13.64 -0.82 -0.01
CA LEU A 12 13.34 -1.83 -1.03
C LEU A 12 14.05 -1.43 -2.32
N GLY A 13 14.77 -2.37 -2.94
CA GLY A 13 15.42 -2.14 -4.23
C GLY A 13 14.40 -2.01 -5.36
N MET A 14 14.71 -1.18 -6.36
CA MET A 14 13.80 -1.00 -7.52
C MET A 14 13.57 -2.29 -8.31
N ASP A 15 14.54 -3.21 -8.31
CA ASP A 15 14.39 -4.55 -8.88
C ASP A 15 13.32 -5.37 -8.15
N ALA A 16 13.34 -5.36 -6.81
CA ALA A 16 12.33 -6.02 -6.00
C ALA A 16 10.94 -5.42 -6.29
N VAL A 17 10.81 -4.09 -6.31
CA VAL A 17 9.56 -3.38 -6.66
C VAL A 17 9.04 -3.83 -8.03
N MET A 18 9.90 -3.87 -9.05
CA MET A 18 9.49 -4.24 -10.41
C MET A 18 9.07 -5.71 -10.55
N THR A 19 9.51 -6.59 -9.64
CA THR A 19 9.09 -8.00 -9.62
C THR A 19 7.77 -8.24 -8.89
N MET A 20 7.36 -7.32 -8.01
CA MET A 20 6.09 -7.41 -7.29
C MET A 20 4.90 -7.43 -8.25
N ARG A 21 3.82 -8.09 -7.80
CA ARG A 21 2.55 -8.17 -8.53
C ARG A 21 1.44 -7.77 -7.58
N ILE A 22 0.95 -6.55 -7.78
CA ILE A 22 -0.25 -6.05 -7.13
C ILE A 22 -1.44 -6.62 -7.88
N ASP A 23 -2.31 -7.33 -7.15
CA ASP A 23 -3.59 -7.81 -7.65
C ASP A 23 -4.72 -7.09 -6.92
N LEU A 24 -5.49 -6.29 -7.67
CA LEU A 24 -6.65 -5.55 -7.16
C LEU A 24 -7.84 -5.82 -8.09
N PRO A 25 -8.54 -6.95 -7.93
CA PRO A 25 -9.68 -7.30 -8.75
C PRO A 25 -10.76 -6.21 -8.77
N GLY A 26 -11.25 -5.86 -9.96
CA GLY A 26 -12.22 -4.77 -10.16
C GLY A 26 -11.59 -3.38 -10.29
N GLU A 27 -10.37 -3.19 -9.75
CA GLU A 27 -9.62 -1.96 -9.92
C GLU A 27 -8.62 -2.02 -11.07
N LEU A 28 -7.82 -3.09 -11.11
CA LEU A 28 -6.80 -3.37 -12.12
C LEU A 28 -7.31 -4.41 -13.14
N PRO A 29 -6.92 -4.30 -14.43
CA PRO A 29 -7.29 -5.26 -15.46
C PRO A 29 -6.53 -6.60 -15.34
N GLU A 30 -5.30 -6.56 -14.83
CA GLU A 30 -4.45 -7.72 -14.56
C GLU A 30 -3.41 -7.38 -13.48
N PRO A 31 -2.81 -8.39 -12.80
CA PRO A 31 -1.77 -8.13 -11.82
C PRO A 31 -0.53 -7.47 -12.42
N MET A 32 -0.09 -6.34 -11.86
CA MET A 32 1.02 -5.54 -12.41
C MET A 32 1.97 -5.04 -11.32
N ASN A 33 3.14 -4.53 -11.72
CA ASN A 33 4.10 -3.97 -10.75
C ASN A 33 3.59 -2.63 -10.17
N PRO A 34 4.09 -2.18 -9.01
CA PRO A 34 3.62 -0.98 -8.34
C PRO A 34 3.64 0.29 -9.18
N ALA A 35 4.69 0.50 -9.99
CA ALA A 35 4.77 1.66 -10.86
C ALA A 35 3.67 1.66 -11.93
N ALA A 36 3.48 0.52 -12.61
CA ALA A 36 2.43 0.38 -13.63
C ALA A 36 1.01 0.47 -13.04
N ALA A 37 0.81 -0.07 -11.82
CA ALA A 37 -0.47 0.02 -11.12
C ALA A 37 -0.81 1.48 -10.78
N GLY A 38 0.16 2.23 -10.25
CA GLY A 38 0.00 3.66 -9.95
C GLY A 38 -0.41 4.45 -11.18
N ASP A 39 0.37 4.38 -12.27
CA ASP A 39 0.09 5.09 -13.52
C ASP A 39 -1.31 4.76 -14.08
N PHE A 40 -1.73 3.49 -13.97
CA PHE A 40 -3.04 3.06 -14.42
C PHE A 40 -4.16 3.64 -13.56
N LEU A 41 -4.03 3.55 -12.23
CA LEU A 41 -5.05 4.01 -11.28
C LEU A 41 -5.20 5.53 -11.31
N GLU A 42 -4.10 6.28 -11.33
CA GLU A 42 -4.13 7.74 -11.46
C GLU A 42 -4.93 8.17 -12.71
N LYS A 43 -4.68 7.52 -13.84
CA LYS A 43 -5.41 7.79 -15.09
C LYS A 43 -6.87 7.37 -15.01
N LYS A 44 -7.17 6.23 -14.39
CA LYS A 44 -8.54 5.72 -14.22
C LYS A 44 -9.38 6.67 -13.38
N ASP A 45 -8.80 7.19 -12.29
CA ASP A 45 -9.49 8.05 -11.34
C ASP A 45 -9.49 9.54 -11.77
N GLY A 46 -8.77 9.87 -12.85
CA GLY A 46 -8.63 11.24 -13.32
C GLY A 46 -7.82 12.11 -12.35
N TYR A 47 -6.90 11.49 -11.61
CA TYR A 47 -6.04 12.19 -10.67
C TYR A 47 -4.99 13.02 -11.43
N GLU A 48 -4.92 14.31 -11.12
CA GLU A 48 -3.90 15.20 -11.68
C GLU A 48 -2.70 15.29 -10.72
N ILE A 49 -1.55 14.74 -11.13
CA ILE A 49 -0.32 14.83 -10.35
C ILE A 49 0.05 16.31 -10.12
N THR A 50 0.05 16.70 -8.85
CA THR A 50 0.43 18.03 -8.42
C THR A 50 1.94 18.17 -8.25
N GLU A 51 2.42 19.38 -8.01
CA GLU A 51 3.83 19.60 -7.69
C GLU A 51 4.23 18.98 -6.35
N ALA A 52 3.31 18.93 -5.38
CA ALA A 52 3.56 18.30 -4.09
C ALA A 52 3.78 16.79 -4.25
N ASP A 53 2.96 16.13 -5.09
CA ASP A 53 3.10 14.70 -5.40
C ASP A 53 4.46 14.40 -6.05
N ARG A 54 4.89 15.24 -7.00
CA ARG A 54 6.20 15.10 -7.64
C ARG A 54 7.35 15.21 -6.64
N GLN A 55 7.26 16.10 -5.65
CA GLN A 55 8.32 16.20 -4.64
C GLN A 55 8.40 14.95 -3.75
N ILE A 56 7.26 14.32 -3.45
CA ILE A 56 7.21 13.04 -2.71
C ILE A 56 7.84 11.93 -3.55
N MET A 57 7.47 11.83 -4.83
CA MET A 57 8.03 10.83 -5.77
C MET A 57 9.54 11.00 -5.98
N ILE A 58 10.04 12.24 -6.13
CA ILE A 58 11.46 12.56 -6.31
C ILE A 58 12.29 12.18 -5.08
N ALA A 59 11.70 12.26 -3.89
CA ALA A 59 12.39 11.88 -2.66
C ALA A 59 12.67 10.37 -2.57
N GLY A 60 12.19 9.55 -3.52
CA GLY A 60 12.39 8.10 -3.52
C GLY A 60 11.64 7.39 -2.40
N HIS A 61 10.64 8.05 -1.81
CA HIS A 61 9.80 7.48 -0.75
C HIS A 61 8.52 6.95 -1.38
N MET A 62 8.24 5.67 -1.17
CA MET A 62 6.91 5.11 -1.37
C MET A 62 6.11 5.37 -0.09
N PRO A 63 5.03 6.17 -0.11
CA PRO A 63 4.18 6.31 1.06
C PRO A 63 3.54 4.95 1.38
N LEU A 64 3.67 4.52 2.63
CA LEU A 64 3.05 3.31 3.14
C LEU A 64 1.78 3.66 3.91
N ILE A 65 0.80 2.76 3.88
CA ILE A 65 -0.49 2.94 4.54
C ILE A 65 -0.57 2.08 5.81
N GLY A 66 -1.18 2.65 6.86
CA GLY A 66 -1.62 1.93 8.04
C GLY A 66 -3.10 2.21 8.28
N GLU A 67 -3.91 1.16 8.33
CA GLU A 67 -5.33 1.20 8.64
C GLU A 67 -5.57 0.66 10.05
N PHE A 68 -6.41 1.35 10.83
CA PHE A 68 -6.65 1.01 12.23
C PHE A 68 -8.14 1.10 12.54
N LEU A 69 -8.64 0.14 13.32
CA LEU A 69 -9.97 0.19 13.91
C LEU A 69 -9.85 0.37 15.41
N LEU A 70 -10.55 1.39 15.92
CA LEU A 70 -10.55 1.76 17.33
C LEU A 70 -11.91 1.44 17.94
N ASP A 71 -11.91 1.00 19.20
CA ASP A 71 -13.12 0.89 19.99
C ASP A 71 -13.57 2.24 20.58
N ARG A 72 -14.64 2.22 21.38
CA ARG A 72 -15.19 3.42 22.04
C ARG A 72 -14.27 4.04 23.09
N GLU A 73 -13.31 3.28 23.60
CA GLU A 73 -12.32 3.75 24.56
C GLU A 73 -11.07 4.33 23.87
N GLY A 74 -11.04 4.30 22.53
CA GLY A 74 -9.91 4.76 21.72
C GLY A 74 -8.77 3.73 21.67
N VAL A 75 -9.04 2.46 21.95
CA VAL A 75 -8.05 1.38 21.87
C VAL A 75 -8.06 0.79 20.47
N VAL A 76 -6.88 0.64 19.86
CA VAL A 76 -6.71 -0.09 18.60
C VAL A 76 -7.02 -1.57 18.84
N ARG A 77 -8.10 -2.06 18.25
CA ARG A 77 -8.51 -3.47 18.32
C ARG A 77 -8.10 -4.27 17.10
N TRP A 78 -7.79 -3.58 16.01
CA TRP A 78 -7.30 -4.16 14.78
C TRP A 78 -6.44 -3.16 14.02
N SER A 79 -5.40 -3.66 13.36
CA SER A 79 -4.50 -2.89 12.50
C SER A 79 -4.15 -3.69 11.26
N PHE A 80 -3.98 -2.97 10.16
CA PHE A 80 -3.35 -3.44 8.94
C PHE A 80 -2.28 -2.43 8.57
N THR A 81 -1.01 -2.84 8.58
CA THR A 81 0.10 -1.94 8.22
C THR A 81 0.85 -2.52 7.05
N GLU A 82 1.07 -1.70 6.02
CA GLU A 82 2.00 -2.07 4.95
C GLU A 82 3.43 -2.18 5.49
N ALA A 83 4.21 -3.07 4.90
CA ALA A 83 5.55 -3.41 5.37
C ALA A 83 5.66 -3.97 6.80
N GLU A 84 4.57 -4.47 7.38
CA GLU A 84 4.63 -5.28 8.59
C GLU A 84 5.24 -6.68 8.30
N GLU A 85 5.86 -7.27 9.32
CA GLU A 85 6.53 -8.58 9.27
C GLU A 85 7.59 -8.69 8.13
N GLU A 86 7.31 -9.54 7.13
CA GLU A 86 8.16 -9.83 5.96
C GLU A 86 7.71 -9.06 4.70
N GLY A 87 6.80 -8.09 4.83
CA GLY A 87 6.39 -7.23 3.71
C GLY A 87 5.27 -7.79 2.84
N GLN A 88 4.54 -8.78 3.35
CA GLN A 88 3.45 -9.43 2.63
C GLN A 88 2.28 -8.48 2.30
N ASN A 89 2.21 -7.34 2.99
CA ASN A 89 1.16 -6.33 2.82
C ASN A 89 1.60 -5.11 2.00
N VAL A 90 2.82 -5.09 1.43
CA VAL A 90 3.26 -3.93 0.64
C VAL A 90 2.40 -3.78 -0.62
N CYS A 91 1.87 -2.58 -0.83
CA CYS A 91 0.94 -2.24 -1.92
C CYS A 91 -0.34 -3.09 -1.92
N ARG A 92 -0.82 -3.44 -0.74
CA ARG A 92 -2.06 -4.20 -0.54
C ARG A 92 -3.03 -3.38 0.30
N ALA A 93 -4.31 -3.47 -0.03
CA ALA A 93 -5.39 -3.04 0.84
C ALA A 93 -6.14 -4.27 1.40
N PRO A 94 -6.67 -4.20 2.64
CA PRO A 94 -7.60 -5.20 3.14
C PRO A 94 -8.85 -5.22 2.24
N ASN A 95 -9.32 -6.41 1.88
CA ASN A 95 -10.55 -6.50 1.10
C ASN A 95 -11.79 -6.23 2.00
N LEU A 96 -12.96 -6.02 1.38
CA LEU A 96 -14.18 -5.72 2.11
C LEU A 96 -14.55 -6.80 3.14
N GLU A 97 -14.34 -8.07 2.83
CA GLU A 97 -14.65 -9.17 3.76
C GLU A 97 -13.72 -9.15 4.98
N GLU A 98 -12.42 -8.95 4.77
CA GLU A 98 -11.42 -8.79 5.83
C GLU A 98 -11.76 -7.60 6.72
N LEU A 99 -12.08 -6.45 6.13
CA LEU A 99 -12.43 -5.24 6.84
C LEU A 99 -13.74 -5.40 7.65
N MET A 100 -14.78 -5.98 7.05
CA MET A 100 -16.06 -6.20 7.73
C MET A 100 -15.93 -7.23 8.86
N SER A 101 -15.12 -8.28 8.65
CA SER A 101 -14.79 -9.26 9.68
C SER A 101 -14.07 -8.61 10.86
N ALA A 102 -13.05 -7.79 10.59
CA ALA A 102 -12.35 -7.03 11.61
C ALA A 102 -13.29 -6.09 12.37
N ALA A 103 -14.11 -5.31 11.66
CA ALA A 103 -15.07 -4.38 12.26
C ALA A 103 -16.08 -5.08 13.18
N SER A 104 -16.52 -6.29 12.84
CA SER A 104 -17.44 -7.06 13.70
C SER A 104 -16.83 -7.44 15.06
N GLN A 105 -15.50 -7.56 15.14
CA GLN A 105 -14.78 -7.91 16.36
C GLN A 105 -14.50 -6.69 17.26
N VAL A 106 -14.53 -5.47 16.70
CA VAL A 106 -14.30 -4.21 17.43
C VAL A 106 -15.56 -3.71 18.14
N ALA A 107 -16.75 -4.20 17.75
CA ALA A 107 -18.03 -3.74 18.29
C ALA A 107 -18.33 -4.20 19.73
N HIS A 108 -17.42 -4.94 20.37
CA HIS A 108 -17.59 -5.53 21.70
C HIS A 108 -16.78 -4.82 22.79
#